data_AF-M5JSA1-F1
#
_entry.id   AF-M5JSA1-F1
#
_cell.length_a   1.000
_cell.length_b   1.000
_cell.length_c   1.000
_cell.angle_alpha   90.00
_cell.angle_beta   90.00
_cell.angle_gamma   90.00
#
_symmetry.space_group_name_H-M   'P 1'
#
loop_
_entity.id
_entity.type
_entity.pdbx_description
1 polymer ?
#
loop_
_entity_poly.entity_id
_entity_poly.type
_entity_poly.pdbx_seq_one_letter_code
_entity_poly.pdbx_strand_id
1 'polypeptide(L)'
;MTHSHHTTMPAGNIPAEYREDIRIWSKKHSNPSYPDDQVTLHQCVALFYADPRRPSIRQLHEALCEMLHRDGFLSGGSPAHPTLSEFRKLVLTLPTKFVHDMRYGPTWNVLASSAEVGGASETSYVN
;
A
#
# COMPACT_ATOMS: atom_id res chain seq x y z
N MET A 1 17.92 0.89 -24.22
CA MET A 1 17.86 1.81 -23.06
C MET A 1 16.83 1.23 -22.10
N THR A 2 17.24 0.98 -20.86
CA THR A 2 16.49 0.19 -19.88
C THR A 2 15.19 0.90 -19.48
N HIS A 3 14.05 0.30 -19.83
CA HIS A 3 12.74 0.73 -19.34
C HIS A 3 12.68 0.44 -17.84
N SER A 4 12.96 1.45 -17.02
CA SER A 4 12.67 1.40 -15.60
C SER A 4 11.15 1.31 -15.44
N HIS A 5 10.64 0.09 -15.37
CA HIS A 5 9.30 -0.20 -14.92
C HIS A 5 9.21 0.22 -13.45
N HIS A 6 8.97 1.51 -13.21
CA HIS A 6 8.47 1.99 -11.94
C HIS A 6 7.06 1.41 -11.77
N THR A 7 6.99 0.16 -11.32
CA THR A 7 5.80 -0.38 -10.69
C THR A 7 5.68 0.32 -9.35
N THR A 8 5.17 1.55 -9.41
CA THR A 8 4.63 2.26 -8.28
C THR A 8 3.49 1.41 -7.75
N MET A 9 3.75 0.69 -6.67
CA MET A 9 2.72 0.43 -5.69
C MET A 9 2.75 1.65 -4.78
N PRO A 10 1.89 2.66 -4.99
CA PRO A 10 1.91 3.80 -4.12
C PRO A 10 1.12 3.36 -2.89
N ALA A 11 1.72 3.52 -1.72
CA ALA A 11 0.97 3.83 -0.51
C ALA A 11 0.13 5.14 -0.64
N GLY A 12 -0.20 5.60 -1.86
CA GLY A 12 -0.60 6.96 -2.18
C GLY A 12 -1.97 7.10 -2.82
N ASN A 13 -2.67 6.02 -3.20
CA ASN A 13 -4.07 6.18 -3.63
C ASN A 13 -4.92 4.93 -3.34
N ILE A 14 -5.38 4.81 -2.09
CA ILE A 14 -6.49 3.91 -1.75
C ILE A 14 -7.69 4.33 -2.63
N PRO A 15 -8.29 3.40 -3.40
CA PRO A 15 -9.46 3.71 -4.23
C PRO A 15 -10.58 4.33 -3.39
N ALA A 16 -11.30 5.29 -3.97
CA ALA A 16 -12.24 6.14 -3.24
C ALA A 16 -13.30 5.34 -2.47
N GLU A 17 -13.73 4.23 -3.05
CA GLU A 17 -14.71 3.30 -2.49
C GLU A 17 -14.25 2.61 -1.20
N TYR A 18 -12.94 2.49 -0.95
CA TYR A 18 -12.41 1.87 0.27
C TYR A 18 -11.89 2.89 1.29
N ARG A 19 -11.82 4.18 0.95
CA ARG A 19 -11.20 5.20 1.83
C ARG A 19 -11.86 5.28 3.19
N GLU A 20 -13.18 5.23 3.26
CA GLU A 20 -13.89 5.31 4.54
C GLU A 20 -13.70 4.04 5.37
N ASP A 21 -13.75 2.86 4.75
CA ASP A 21 -13.50 1.59 5.43
C ASP A 21 -12.08 1.54 6.02
N ILE A 22 -11.07 1.98 5.25
CA ILE A 22 -9.69 2.06 5.72
C ILE A 22 -9.55 3.12 6.82
N ARG A 23 -10.25 4.26 6.72
CA ARG A 23 -10.25 5.28 7.77
C ARG A 23 -10.83 4.76 9.07
N ILE A 24 -11.97 4.05 9.01
CA ILE A 24 -12.60 3.42 10.17
C ILE A 24 -11.67 2.36 10.77
N TRP A 25 -11.08 1.51 9.92
CA TRP A 25 -10.11 0.50 10.34
C TRP A 25 -8.89 1.14 11.03
N SER A 26 -8.30 2.18 10.45
CA SER A 26 -7.14 2.89 11.01
C SER A 26 -7.47 3.51 12.38
N LYS A 27 -8.61 4.18 12.51
CA LYS A 27 -9.07 4.73 13.81
C LYS A 27 -9.30 3.67 14.87
N LYS A 28 -9.83 2.50 14.49
CA LYS A 28 -10.07 1.38 15.41
C LYS A 28 -8.77 0.77 15.95
N HIS A 29 -7.70 0.83 15.18
CA HIS A 29 -6.40 0.24 15.53
C HIS A 29 -5.37 1.29 15.92
N SER A 30 -5.81 2.45 16.42
CA SER A 30 -4.94 3.33 17.20
C SER A 30 -4.53 2.59 18.49
N ASN A 31 -3.23 2.45 18.73
CA ASN A 31 -2.72 1.78 19.92
C ASN A 31 -1.96 2.79 20.78
N PRO A 32 -2.48 3.17 21.97
CA PRO A 32 -1.86 4.18 22.83
C PRO A 32 -0.52 3.72 23.41
N SER A 33 -0.18 2.43 23.32
CA SER A 33 1.11 1.90 23.76
C SER A 33 2.26 2.26 22.82
N TYR A 34 1.96 2.69 21.59
CA TYR A 34 2.96 3.16 20.63
C TYR A 34 2.76 4.66 20.37
N PRO A 35 3.83 5.41 20.08
CA PRO A 35 3.68 6.77 19.60
C PRO A 35 3.00 6.78 18.21
N ASP A 36 2.34 7.90 17.88
CA ASP A 36 1.45 8.01 16.71
C ASP A 36 2.16 7.73 15.38
N ASP A 37 3.45 8.08 15.27
CA ASP A 37 4.29 7.82 14.11
C ASP A 37 4.52 6.32 13.90
N GLN A 38 4.80 5.57 14.98
CA GLN A 38 4.93 4.12 14.95
C GLN A 38 3.58 3.48 14.61
N VAL A 39 2.47 3.91 15.23
CA VAL A 39 1.13 3.42 14.87
C VAL A 39 0.86 3.61 13.38
N THR A 40 1.18 4.80 12.86
CA THR A 40 1.04 5.12 11.43
C THR A 40 1.87 4.17 10.57
N LEU A 41 3.14 3.94 10.93
CA LEU A 41 4.02 3.03 10.20
C LEU A 41 3.47 1.59 10.21
N HIS A 42 3.02 1.09 11.36
CA HIS A 42 2.41 -0.25 11.47
C HIS A 42 1.20 -0.39 10.53
N GLN A 43 0.33 0.61 10.50
CA GLN A 43 -0.85 0.62 9.65
C GLN A 43 -0.48 0.72 8.17
N CYS A 44 0.48 1.57 7.80
CA CYS A 44 0.99 1.67 6.44
C CYS A 44 1.56 0.33 5.96
N VAL A 45 2.42 -0.32 6.75
CA VAL A 45 3.00 -1.62 6.38
C VAL A 45 1.94 -2.72 6.32
N ALA A 46 0.94 -2.69 7.20
CA ALA A 46 -0.18 -3.64 7.14
C ALA A 46 -0.99 -3.48 5.84
N LEU A 47 -1.24 -2.25 5.37
CA LEU A 47 -1.96 -2.00 4.11
C LEU A 47 -1.26 -2.61 2.88
N PHE A 48 0.08 -2.75 2.90
CA PHE A 48 0.81 -3.45 1.84
C PHE A 48 0.47 -4.95 1.74
N TYR A 49 -0.23 -5.54 2.71
CA TYR A 49 -0.77 -6.89 2.54
C TYR A 49 -1.78 -7.00 1.40
N ALA A 50 -2.41 -5.89 1.02
CA ALA A 50 -3.31 -5.82 -0.12
C ALA A 50 -2.57 -5.71 -1.48
N ASP A 51 -1.24 -5.61 -1.47
CA ASP A 51 -0.43 -5.47 -2.69
C ASP A 51 -0.60 -6.69 -3.62
N PRO A 52 -0.80 -6.48 -4.94
CA PRO A 52 -0.96 -7.55 -5.94
C PRO A 52 0.29 -8.43 -6.11
N ARG A 53 1.47 -8.01 -5.63
CA ARG A 53 2.68 -8.84 -5.52
C ARG A 53 2.58 -9.89 -4.40
N ARG A 54 1.53 -9.82 -3.58
CA ARG A 54 1.16 -10.80 -2.54
C ARG A 54 2.27 -11.03 -1.51
N PRO A 55 2.82 -9.98 -0.88
CA PRO A 55 3.77 -10.18 0.21
C PRO A 55 3.13 -11.03 1.33
N SER A 56 3.95 -11.86 1.96
CA SER A 56 3.56 -12.60 3.15
C SER A 56 3.57 -11.69 4.38
N ILE A 57 2.77 -12.03 5.39
CA ILE A 57 2.75 -11.29 6.67
C ILE A 57 4.15 -11.27 7.31
N ARG A 58 4.91 -12.36 7.15
CA ARG A 58 6.29 -12.45 7.68
C ARG A 58 7.22 -11.45 7.00
N GLN A 59 7.18 -11.35 5.67
CA GLN A 59 7.99 -10.37 4.92
C GLN A 59 7.63 -8.93 5.31
N LEU A 60 6.34 -8.63 5.49
CA LEU A 60 5.90 -7.31 5.94
C LEU A 60 6.36 -7.01 7.38
N HIS A 61 6.32 -8.01 8.26
CA HIS A 61 6.81 -7.87 9.63
C HIS A 61 8.32 -7.64 9.69
N GLU A 62 9.09 -8.39 8.92
CA GLU A 62 10.54 -8.20 8.78
C GLU A 62 10.86 -6.78 8.28
N ALA A 63 10.17 -6.33 7.24
CA ALA A 63 10.32 -4.97 6.72
C ALA A 63 9.95 -3.90 7.75
N LEU A 64 8.87 -4.09 8.51
CA LEU A 64 8.47 -3.17 9.59
C LEU A 64 9.57 -3.08 10.66
N CYS A 65 10.10 -4.21 11.11
CA CYS A 65 11.18 -4.24 12.10
C CYS A 65 12.45 -3.56 11.58
N GLU A 66 12.80 -3.76 10.32
CA GLU A 66 13.95 -3.07 9.71
C GLU A 66 13.75 -1.55 9.64
N MET A 67 12.55 -1.08 9.29
CA MET A 67 12.21 0.35 9.25
C MET A 67 12.30 0.96 10.66
N LEU A 68 11.69 0.32 11.66
CA LEU A 68 11.76 0.75 13.05
C LEU A 68 13.21 0.79 13.56
N HIS A 69 14.01 -0.23 13.24
CA HIS A 69 15.42 -0.26 13.63
C HIS A 69 16.20 0.93 13.05
N ARG A 70 15.99 1.26 11.77
CA ARG A 70 16.60 2.42 11.12
C ARG A 70 16.14 3.74 11.76
N ASP A 71 14.84 3.90 12.01
CA ASP A 71 14.30 5.12 12.63
C ASP A 71 14.85 5.32 14.05
N GLY A 72 14.98 4.23 14.82
CA GLY A 72 15.61 4.23 16.13
C GLY A 72 17.08 4.64 16.07
N PHE A 73 17.84 4.04 15.15
CA PHE A 73 19.25 4.37 14.93
C PHE A 73 19.45 5.86 14.57
N LEU A 74 18.60 6.41 13.69
CA LEU A 74 18.68 7.81 13.26
C LEU A 74 18.23 8.80 14.33
N SER A 75 17.23 8.44 15.12
CA SER A 75 16.64 9.31 16.14
C SER A 75 17.30 9.18 17.52
N GLY A 76 18.26 8.27 17.68
CA GLY A 76 18.89 7.95 18.96
C GLY A 76 17.95 7.24 19.95
N GLY A 77 16.86 6.66 19.45
CA GLY A 77 15.82 5.98 20.24
C GLY A 77 15.80 4.47 20.03
N SER A 78 15.07 3.76 20.89
CA SER A 78 14.78 2.33 20.73
C SER A 78 13.28 2.13 20.54
N PRO A 79 12.76 2.20 19.30
CA PRO A 79 11.34 1.98 19.05
C PRO A 79 10.93 0.57 19.48
N ALA A 80 9.67 0.45 19.91
CA ALA A 80 9.13 -0.83 20.33
C ALA A 80 8.85 -1.68 19.09
N HIS A 81 9.38 -2.91 19.08
CA HIS A 81 9.20 -3.83 17.96
C HIS A 81 7.96 -4.70 18.23
N PRO A 82 6.95 -4.70 17.35
CA PRO A 82 5.78 -5.54 17.54
C PRO A 82 6.16 -7.01 17.38
N THR A 83 5.50 -7.88 18.14
CA THR A 83 5.63 -9.32 17.89
C THR A 83 4.95 -9.69 16.57
N LEU A 84 5.42 -10.75 15.90
CA LEU A 84 4.76 -11.24 14.68
C LEU A 84 3.27 -11.56 14.90
N SER A 85 2.92 -12.05 16.09
CA SER A 85 1.53 -12.37 16.45
C SER A 85 0.65 -11.10 16.50
N GLU A 86 1.16 -10.04 17.11
CA GLU A 86 0.49 -8.75 17.19
C GLU A 86 0.31 -8.12 15.82
N PHE A 87 1.37 -8.07 15.02
CA PHE A 87 1.30 -7.55 13.66
C PHE A 87 0.36 -8.38 12.78
N ARG A 88 0.38 -9.72 12.92
CA ARG A 88 -0.56 -10.60 12.21
C ARG A 88 -2.01 -10.30 12.57
N LYS A 89 -2.31 -10.04 13.86
CA LYS A 89 -3.68 -9.67 14.27
C LYS A 89 -4.11 -8.38 13.58
N LEU A 90 -3.23 -7.37 13.50
CA LEU A 90 -3.51 -6.12 12.79
C LEU A 90 -3.79 -6.35 11.30
N VAL A 91 -2.96 -7.15 10.62
CA VAL A 91 -3.14 -7.43 9.19
C VAL A 91 -4.46 -8.16 8.92
N LEU A 92 -4.82 -9.11 9.78
CA LEU A 92 -6.03 -9.92 9.60
C LEU A 92 -7.33 -9.16 9.89
N THR A 93 -7.29 -7.96 10.48
CA THR A 93 -8.47 -7.12 10.68
C THR A 93 -8.73 -6.16 9.52
N LEU A 94 -7.89 -6.15 8.50
CA LEU A 94 -8.11 -5.36 7.29
C LEU A 94 -9.45 -5.72 6.63
N PRO A 95 -10.14 -4.76 5.99
CA PRO A 95 -11.38 -5.05 5.29
C PRO A 95 -11.16 -6.11 4.20
N THR A 96 -11.84 -7.25 4.33
CA THR A 96 -11.63 -8.42 3.45
C THR A 96 -11.88 -8.08 1.98
N LYS A 97 -12.91 -7.26 1.70
CA LYS A 97 -13.23 -6.83 0.33
C LYS A 97 -12.09 -6.02 -0.29
N PHE A 98 -11.55 -5.04 0.45
CA PHE A 98 -10.39 -4.26 0.02
C PHE A 98 -9.19 -5.16 -0.28
N VAL A 99 -8.84 -6.06 0.65
CA VAL A 99 -7.71 -6.98 0.46
C VAL A 99 -7.94 -7.86 -0.75
N HIS A 100 -9.15 -8.41 -0.91
CA HIS A 100 -9.47 -9.29 -2.02
C HIS A 100 -9.35 -8.56 -3.36
N ASP A 101 -9.96 -7.39 -3.48
CA ASP A 101 -10.04 -6.65 -4.75
C ASP A 101 -8.68 -6.07 -5.14
N MET A 102 -7.88 -5.60 -4.18
CA MET A 102 -6.53 -5.09 -4.46
C MET A 102 -5.52 -6.22 -4.77
N ARG A 103 -5.66 -7.39 -4.11
CA ARG A 103 -4.70 -8.50 -4.21
C ARG A 103 -5.00 -9.50 -5.33
N TYR A 104 -6.28 -9.66 -5.68
CA TYR A 104 -6.78 -10.63 -6.66
C TYR A 104 -7.67 -10.02 -7.74
N GLY A 105 -8.07 -8.75 -7.61
CA GLY A 105 -8.90 -8.10 -8.60
C GLY A 105 -8.23 -8.01 -9.98
N PRO A 106 -9.02 -7.81 -11.04
CA PRO A 106 -8.48 -7.56 -12.37
C PRO A 106 -7.52 -6.39 -12.26
N THR A 107 -6.28 -6.60 -12.68
CA THR A 107 -5.22 -5.61 -12.69
C THR A 107 -5.80 -4.29 -13.20
N TRP A 108 -5.86 -3.29 -12.33
CA TRP A 108 -6.31 -1.91 -12.62
C TRP A 108 -5.46 -1.22 -13.70
N ASN A 109 -4.53 -1.96 -14.34
CA ASN A 109 -3.82 -1.61 -15.56
C ASN A 109 -4.69 -1.43 -16.80
N VAL A 110 -5.98 -1.77 -16.80
CA VAL A 110 -6.80 -1.66 -18.02
C VAL A 110 -7.39 -0.25 -18.22
N LEU A 111 -7.46 0.61 -17.19
CA LEU A 111 -8.08 1.95 -17.32
C LEU A 111 -7.12 3.08 -17.67
N ALA A 112 -5.80 2.87 -17.67
CA ALA A 112 -4.85 3.85 -18.19
C ALA A 112 -4.59 3.73 -19.70
N SER A 113 -5.04 2.64 -20.35
CA SER A 113 -4.70 2.36 -21.77
C SER A 113 -5.80 2.69 -22.78
N SER A 114 -6.98 3.13 -22.34
CA SER A 114 -8.13 3.38 -23.24
C SER A 114 -8.37 4.86 -23.57
N ALA A 115 -7.47 5.77 -23.17
CA ALA A 115 -7.59 7.20 -23.47
C ALA A 115 -7.00 7.61 -24.83
N GLU A 116 -6.37 6.70 -25.59
CA GLU A 116 -5.83 6.98 -26.92
C GLU A 116 -6.59 6.23 -28.03
N VAL A 117 -7.92 6.42 -28.09
CA VAL A 117 -8.69 6.13 -29.30
C VAL A 117 -9.60 7.32 -29.58
N GLY A 118 -9.10 8.28 -30.36
CA GLY A 118 -9.91 9.42 -30.79
C GLY A 118 -9.09 10.50 -31.49
N GLY A 119 -8.76 10.29 -32.76
CA GLY A 119 -8.10 11.32 -33.54
C GLY A 119 -7.72 10.93 -34.96
N ALA A 120 -8.61 10.24 -35.69
CA ALA A 120 -8.52 10.21 -37.15
C ALA A 120 -8.91 11.60 -37.67
N SER A 121 -7.98 12.28 -38.36
CA SER A 121 -8.33 13.24 -39.43
C SER A 121 -7.12 13.42 -40.34
N GLU A 122 -7.19 12.64 -41.41
CA GLU A 122 -6.56 12.79 -42.70
C GLU A 122 -6.70 14.23 -43.22
N THR A 123 -5.58 14.91 -43.49
CA THR A 123 -5.57 16.05 -44.42
C THR A 123 -4.37 15.91 -45.34
N SER A 124 -4.66 15.35 -46.51
CA SER A 124 -3.87 15.45 -47.72
C SER A 124 -3.73 16.92 -48.12
N TYR A 125 -2.51 17.40 -48.34
CA TYR A 125 -2.26 18.59 -49.16
C TYR A 125 -1.33 18.18 -50.30
N VAL A 126 -1.95 18.01 -51.47
CA VAL A 126 -1.31 18.09 -52.78
C VAL A 126 -1.93 19.31 -53.46
N ASN A 127 -1.15 20.38 -53.60
CA ASN A 127 -0.83 21.05 -54.88
C ASN A 127 0.04 22.28 -54.59
#